data_AF-A0AAW6T2H0-F1
#
_entry.id   AF-A0AAW6T2H0-F1
#
_cell.length_a   1.000
_cell.length_b   1.000
_cell.length_c   1.000
_cell.angle_alpha   90.00
_cell.angle_beta   90.00
_cell.angle_gamma   90.00
#
_symmetry.space_group_name_H-M   'P 1'
#
loop_
_entity.id
_entity.type
_entity.pdbx_description
1 polymer ?
#
loop_
_entity_poly.entity_id
_entity_poly.type
_entity_poly.pdbx_seq_one_letter_code
_entity_poly.pdbx_strand_id
1 'polypeptide(L)'
;MKQKKEKSVFENQSMLIWKIAIASALSWEIAKFTGSQHPYLAPLTIILCIKTTLDKTILFSFYRFVGTVIGIILIVLLAKYVQVNGFTLGIFILGGSFIAKWMKLNKVIIEQVALSILLVLALEQQSSGYAWDRIKDTLIGAIVAILVKVYVFPSSSIKKATTACNNYSNHLTGMFIEFSNWIKGGCDPVKGVEFQNQLKKDYQYLDQMKMDLNQTSKAFSYFPFCSKKGEVVKNLHQKTKNISKGYLYLSNVTGTFKEWGKAGTMTDQDKASWANQMKLFSERASNISSNSPIVTNDSMIISIPMELINWQYHVSLFQETKEFLNGSSS
;
A
#
# COMPACT_ATOMS: atom_id res chain seq x y z
N MET A 1 -20.36 3.20 14.55
CA MET A 1 -20.28 2.54 13.23
C MET A 1 -18.93 1.88 13.06
N LYS A 2 -18.86 0.54 12.98
CA LYS A 2 -17.62 -0.19 12.70
C LYS A 2 -17.20 0.13 11.27
N GLN A 3 -16.08 0.85 11.08
CA GLN A 3 -15.43 0.95 9.78
C GLN A 3 -15.12 -0.48 9.32
N LYS A 4 -15.88 -0.96 8.33
CA LYS A 4 -15.62 -2.21 7.64
C LYS A 4 -14.30 -1.97 6.91
N LYS A 5 -13.17 -2.39 7.50
CA LYS A 5 -11.86 -2.41 6.85
C LYS A 5 -12.07 -3.06 5.49
N GLU A 6 -12.08 -2.26 4.42
CA GLU A 6 -12.15 -2.80 3.07
C GLU A 6 -10.93 -3.70 2.91
N LYS A 7 -11.21 -4.98 2.68
CA LYS A 7 -10.19 -6.00 2.49
C LYS A 7 -9.28 -5.50 1.38
N SER A 8 -7.97 -5.49 1.62
CA SER A 8 -7.00 -5.12 0.60
C SER A 8 -7.32 -5.87 -0.69
N VAL A 9 -7.28 -5.18 -1.83
CA VAL A 9 -7.59 -5.73 -3.17
C VAL A 9 -6.84 -7.05 -3.43
N PHE A 10 -5.73 -7.23 -2.73
CA PHE A 10 -4.79 -8.32 -2.83
C PHE A 10 -5.08 -9.54 -1.93
N GLU A 11 -6.09 -9.51 -1.05
CA GLU A 11 -6.29 -10.56 -0.05
C GLU A 11 -7.36 -11.60 -0.43
N ASN A 12 -6.91 -12.83 -0.65
CA ASN A 12 -7.70 -14.04 -0.41
C ASN A 12 -7.03 -14.79 0.76
N GLN A 13 -7.62 -14.72 1.95
CA GLN A 13 -7.07 -15.34 3.17
C GLN A 13 -6.85 -16.84 3.00
N SER A 14 -7.75 -17.53 2.29
CA SER A 14 -7.61 -18.96 1.98
C SER A 14 -6.36 -19.23 1.15
N MET A 15 -6.05 -18.37 0.18
CA MET A 15 -4.83 -18.51 -0.62
C MET A 15 -3.56 -18.28 0.21
N LEU A 16 -3.61 -17.36 1.18
CA LEU A 16 -2.49 -17.13 2.09
C LEU A 16 -2.23 -18.35 2.99
N ILE A 17 -3.29 -18.98 3.50
CA ILE A 17 -3.19 -20.21 4.30
C ILE A 17 -2.53 -21.33 3.49
N TRP A 18 -3.00 -21.58 2.26
CA TRP A 18 -2.39 -22.57 1.37
C TRP A 18 -0.92 -22.30 1.07
N LYS A 19 -0.55 -21.03 0.84
CA LYS A 19 0.85 -20.65 0.63
C LYS A 19 1.71 -20.93 1.85
N ILE A 20 1.23 -20.59 3.05
CA ILE A 20 1.95 -20.87 4.29
C ILE A 20 2.15 -22.37 4.45
N ALA A 21 1.11 -23.18 4.23
CA ALA A 21 1.21 -24.64 4.35
C ALA A 21 2.25 -25.23 3.38
N ILE A 22 2.16 -24.90 2.08
CA ILE A 22 3.08 -25.41 1.06
C ILE A 22 4.51 -24.91 1.29
N ALA A 23 4.68 -23.62 1.62
CA ALA A 23 5.99 -23.05 1.89
C ALA A 23 6.64 -23.64 3.15
N SER A 24 5.85 -23.93 4.18
CA SER A 24 6.31 -24.60 5.40
C SER A 24 6.78 -26.02 5.12
N ALA A 25 6.01 -26.80 4.35
CA ALA A 25 6.43 -28.14 3.95
C ALA A 25 7.74 -28.11 3.14
N LEU A 26 7.82 -27.20 2.17
CA LEU A 26 9.02 -27.02 1.35
C LEU A 26 10.24 -26.59 2.17
N SER A 27 10.07 -25.62 3.08
CA SER A 27 11.18 -25.11 3.90
C SER A 27 11.69 -26.15 4.90
N TRP A 28 10.81 -27.02 5.43
CA TRP A 28 11.20 -28.16 6.24
C TRP A 28 12.11 -29.13 5.48
N GLU A 29 11.70 -29.54 4.28
CA GLU A 29 12.49 -30.48 3.47
C GLU A 29 13.83 -29.88 3.04
N ILE A 30 13.87 -28.58 2.69
CA ILE A 30 15.12 -27.89 2.39
C ILE A 30 16.04 -27.85 3.62
N ALA A 31 15.51 -27.53 4.81
CA ALA A 31 16.29 -27.49 6.03
C ALA A 31 16.92 -28.86 6.36
N LYS A 32 16.15 -29.94 6.26
CA LYS A 32 16.67 -31.31 6.39
C LYS A 32 17.76 -31.61 5.37
N PHE A 33 17.53 -31.28 4.11
CA PHE A 33 18.50 -31.51 3.03
C PHE A 33 19.82 -30.76 3.27
N THR A 34 19.78 -29.58 3.88
CA THR A 34 20.96 -28.81 4.28
C THR A 34 21.61 -29.28 5.59
N GLY A 35 21.16 -30.41 6.15
CA GLY A 35 21.73 -31.01 7.35
C GLY A 35 21.32 -30.33 8.66
N SER A 36 20.17 -29.67 8.72
CA SER A 36 19.62 -29.17 9.98
C SER A 36 19.10 -30.32 10.84
N GLN A 37 19.45 -30.33 12.12
CA GLN A 37 18.88 -31.24 13.13
C GLN A 37 17.56 -30.70 13.69
N HIS A 38 17.24 -29.43 13.40
CA HIS A 38 16.06 -28.73 13.90
C HIS A 38 15.20 -28.15 12.77
N PRO A 39 14.85 -28.94 11.73
CA PRO A 39 14.22 -28.43 10.49
C PRO A 39 12.89 -27.70 10.72
N TYR A 40 12.24 -27.89 11.87
CA TYR A 40 11.03 -27.17 12.28
C TYR A 40 11.21 -25.64 12.42
N LEU A 41 12.45 -25.16 12.54
CA LEU A 41 12.76 -23.73 12.63
C LEU A 41 12.53 -22.98 11.30
N ALA A 42 12.65 -23.67 10.16
CA ALA A 42 12.41 -23.07 8.85
C ALA A 42 10.90 -22.79 8.61
N PRO A 43 9.96 -23.73 8.83
CA PRO A 43 8.52 -23.46 8.83
C PRO A 43 8.08 -22.41 9.86
N LEU A 44 8.66 -22.42 11.07
CA LEU A 44 8.39 -21.38 12.06
C LEU A 44 8.68 -19.99 11.48
N THR A 45 9.77 -19.88 10.71
CA THR A 45 10.11 -18.65 10.01
C THR A 45 9.14 -18.33 8.88
N ILE A 46 8.67 -19.31 8.09
CA ILE A 46 7.62 -19.10 7.08
C ILE A 46 6.37 -18.48 7.68
N ILE A 47 5.85 -19.08 8.76
CA ILE A 47 4.60 -18.67 9.41
C ILE A 47 4.69 -17.21 9.89
N LEU A 48 5.87 -16.83 10.40
CA LEU A 48 6.08 -15.49 10.94
C LEU A 48 6.42 -14.47 9.86
N CYS A 49 7.15 -14.86 8.81
CA CYS A 49 7.63 -13.94 7.78
C CYS A 49 6.63 -13.65 6.67
N ILE A 50 5.78 -14.60 6.29
CA ILE A 50 4.78 -14.35 5.23
C ILE A 50 3.77 -13.31 5.73
N LYS A 51 3.87 -12.09 5.20
CA LYS A 51 2.96 -10.97 5.48
C LYS A 51 1.99 -10.75 4.32
N THR A 52 1.08 -9.78 4.46
CA THR A 52 0.08 -9.45 3.44
C THR A 52 0.73 -8.90 2.17
N THR A 53 1.74 -8.03 2.27
CA THR A 53 2.47 -7.48 1.12
C THR A 53 3.88 -8.08 0.99
N LEU A 54 4.44 -8.01 -0.21
CA LEU A 54 5.78 -8.52 -0.50
C LEU A 54 6.86 -7.73 0.23
N ASP A 55 6.80 -6.39 0.21
CA ASP A 55 7.75 -5.53 0.93
C ASP A 55 7.78 -5.82 2.44
N LYS A 56 6.60 -5.97 3.05
CA LYS A 56 6.51 -6.33 4.47
C LYS A 56 7.10 -7.72 4.73
N THR A 57 6.94 -8.66 3.80
CA THR A 57 7.53 -10.00 3.90
C THR A 57 9.06 -9.92 3.83
N ILE A 58 9.61 -9.17 2.87
CA ILE A 58 11.06 -9.00 2.70
C ILE A 58 11.66 -8.32 3.93
N LEU A 59 11.12 -7.16 4.30
CA LEU A 59 11.63 -6.36 5.42
C LEU A 59 11.55 -7.12 6.74
N PHE A 60 10.41 -7.78 7.01
CA PHE A 60 10.25 -8.57 8.23
C PHE A 60 11.18 -9.79 8.23
N SER A 61 11.39 -10.45 7.10
CA SER A 61 12.34 -11.57 6.97
C SER A 61 13.77 -11.12 7.28
N PHE A 62 14.17 -9.96 6.78
CA PHE A 62 15.47 -9.36 7.06
C PHE A 62 15.63 -9.04 8.55
N TYR A 63 14.66 -8.34 9.15
CA TYR A 63 14.69 -8.03 10.59
C TYR A 63 14.71 -9.27 11.46
N ARG A 64 13.98 -10.32 11.06
CA ARG A 64 13.97 -11.60 11.76
C ARG A 64 15.35 -12.26 11.70
N PHE A 65 15.98 -12.31 10.54
CA PHE A 65 17.31 -12.88 10.41
C PHE A 65 18.34 -12.12 11.25
N VAL A 66 18.39 -10.79 11.13
CA VAL A 66 19.31 -9.93 11.88
C VAL A 66 19.10 -10.07 13.40
N GLY A 67 17.85 -10.02 13.86
CA GLY A 67 17.53 -10.16 15.28
C GLY A 67 17.87 -11.55 15.83
N THR A 68 17.68 -12.61 15.04
CA THR A 68 18.09 -13.96 15.40
C THR A 68 19.60 -14.04 15.63
N VAL A 69 20.39 -13.51 14.67
CA VAL A 69 21.86 -13.52 14.74
C VAL A 69 22.36 -12.72 15.94
N ILE A 70 21.85 -11.50 16.14
CA ILE A 70 22.25 -10.66 17.29
C ILE A 70 21.93 -11.35 18.61
N GLY A 71 20.72 -11.89 18.77
CA GLY A 71 20.34 -12.59 19.99
C GLY A 71 21.19 -13.82 20.28
N ILE A 72 21.59 -14.56 19.24
CA ILE A 72 22.51 -15.71 19.37
C ILE A 72 23.90 -15.26 19.81
N ILE A 73 24.45 -14.21 19.19
CA ILE A 73 25.77 -13.68 19.58
C ILE A 73 25.75 -13.27 21.05
N LEU A 74 24.72 -12.54 21.47
CA LEU A 74 24.59 -12.08 22.86
C LEU A 74 24.48 -13.25 23.84
N ILE A 75 23.60 -14.22 23.58
CA ILE A 75 23.40 -15.32 24.52
C ILE A 75 24.61 -16.27 24.59
N VAL A 76 25.29 -16.53 23.47
CA VAL A 76 26.50 -17.37 23.46
C VAL A 76 27.66 -16.72 24.23
N LEU A 77 27.74 -15.39 24.21
CA LEU A 77 28.74 -14.66 25.00
C LEU A 77 28.39 -14.64 26.50
N LEU A 78 27.11 -14.48 26.85
CA LEU A 78 26.68 -14.26 28.22
C LEU A 78 26.37 -15.55 29.00
N ALA A 79 25.83 -16.58 28.34
CA ALA A 79 25.36 -17.80 29.00
C ALA A 79 26.48 -18.67 29.58
N LYS A 80 27.74 -18.43 29.18
CA LYS A 80 28.91 -19.17 29.69
C LYS A 80 29.19 -18.92 31.19
N TYR A 81 28.63 -17.85 31.75
CA TYR A 81 28.99 -17.38 33.10
C TYR A 81 27.89 -17.60 34.15
N VAL A 82 26.73 -18.16 33.77
CA VAL A 82 25.53 -18.09 34.61
C VAL A 82 24.68 -19.36 34.54
N GLN A 83 24.14 -19.80 35.67
CA GLN A 83 23.14 -20.88 35.71
C GLN A 83 21.80 -20.43 35.11
N VAL A 84 21.14 -21.33 34.39
CA VAL A 84 19.87 -21.05 33.71
C VAL A 84 18.71 -21.06 34.70
N ASN A 85 18.07 -19.91 34.91
CA ASN A 85 16.83 -19.78 35.66
C ASN A 85 16.01 -18.59 35.11
N GLY A 86 14.80 -18.36 35.66
CA GLY A 86 13.92 -17.29 35.19
C GLY A 86 14.50 -15.88 35.38
N PHE A 87 15.31 -15.67 36.42
CA PHE A 87 15.94 -14.38 36.71
C PHE A 87 17.06 -14.07 35.71
N THR A 88 17.91 -15.06 35.41
CA THR A 88 19.03 -14.89 34.48
C THR A 88 18.54 -14.74 33.04
N LEU A 89 17.45 -15.44 32.68
CA LEU A 89 16.71 -15.21 31.44
C LEU A 89 16.20 -13.76 31.35
N GLY A 90 15.56 -13.24 32.40
CA GLY A 90 15.05 -11.87 32.44
C GLY A 90 16.14 -10.83 32.23
N ILE A 91 17.29 -11.00 32.90
CA ILE A 91 18.47 -10.15 32.74
C ILE A 91 18.99 -10.19 31.30
N PHE A 92 19.10 -11.38 30.68
CA PHE A 92 19.60 -11.49 29.32
C PHE A 92 18.64 -10.87 28.30
N ILE A 93 17.34 -11.09 28.44
CA ILE A 93 16.33 -10.45 27.59
C ILE A 93 16.41 -8.93 27.74
N LEU A 94 16.48 -8.41 28.96
CA LEU A 94 16.57 -6.98 29.23
C LEU A 94 17.85 -6.40 28.64
N GLY A 95 19.00 -6.99 28.94
CA GLY A 95 20.30 -6.56 28.45
C GLY A 95 20.39 -6.60 26.93
N GLY A 96 20.00 -7.71 26.31
CA GLY A 96 20.03 -7.83 24.85
C GLY A 96 19.06 -6.88 24.14
N SER A 97 17.86 -6.67 24.71
CA SER A 97 16.91 -5.69 24.19
C SER A 97 17.43 -4.26 24.32
N PHE A 98 18.10 -3.94 25.43
CA PHE A 98 18.68 -2.61 25.65
C PHE A 98 19.87 -2.34 24.73
N ILE A 99 20.73 -3.32 24.51
CA ILE A 99 21.83 -3.24 23.53
C ILE A 99 21.26 -3.01 22.13
N ALA A 100 20.26 -3.80 21.71
CA ALA A 100 19.61 -3.64 20.42
C ALA A 100 18.94 -2.26 20.28
N LYS A 101 18.29 -1.77 21.34
CA LYS A 101 17.71 -0.42 21.40
C LYS A 101 18.78 0.66 21.31
N TRP A 102 19.91 0.50 21.99
CA TRP A 102 21.01 1.46 21.99
C TRP A 102 21.65 1.58 20.60
N MET A 103 21.72 0.48 19.86
CA MET A 103 22.10 0.44 18.43
C MET A 103 21.03 1.04 17.50
N LYS A 104 19.94 1.61 18.03
CA LYS A 104 18.80 2.19 17.28
C LYS A 104 18.15 1.20 16.29
N LEU A 105 18.14 -0.09 16.63
CA LEU A 105 17.54 -1.12 15.79
C LEU A 105 16.01 -1.05 15.79
N ASN A 106 15.39 -1.56 14.72
CA ASN A 106 13.95 -1.60 14.59
C ASN A 106 13.29 -2.40 15.73
N LYS A 107 12.09 -2.00 16.16
CA LYS A 107 11.30 -2.70 17.19
C LYS A 107 11.20 -4.22 16.94
N VAL A 108 10.99 -4.63 15.68
CA VAL A 108 10.93 -6.06 15.29
C VAL A 108 12.24 -6.80 15.57
N ILE A 109 13.38 -6.13 15.37
CA ILE A 109 14.70 -6.71 15.66
C ILE A 109 14.86 -6.89 17.17
N ILE A 110 14.46 -5.91 17.98
CA ILE A 110 14.53 -5.97 19.46
C ILE A 110 13.70 -7.14 19.98
N GLU A 111 12.46 -7.29 19.51
CA GLU A 111 11.57 -8.41 19.87
C GLU A 111 12.20 -9.76 19.47
N GLN A 112 12.81 -9.83 18.29
CA GLN A 112 13.46 -11.04 17.81
C GLN A 112 14.74 -11.39 18.58
N VAL A 113 15.52 -10.39 19.02
CA VAL A 113 16.68 -10.59 19.90
C VAL A 113 16.24 -11.27 21.19
N ALA A 114 15.21 -10.73 21.85
CA ALA A 114 14.64 -11.32 23.07
C ALA A 114 14.15 -12.76 22.84
N LEU A 115 13.42 -13.00 21.75
CA LEU A 115 12.92 -14.33 21.39
C LEU A 115 14.06 -15.32 21.11
N SER A 116 15.14 -14.88 20.47
CA SER A 116 16.31 -15.72 20.18
C SER A 116 17.06 -16.09 21.47
N ILE A 117 17.26 -15.12 22.36
CA ILE A 117 17.86 -15.34 23.69
C ILE A 117 17.07 -16.40 24.46
N LEU A 118 15.75 -16.25 24.55
CA LEU A 118 14.87 -17.21 25.22
C LEU A 118 15.04 -18.63 24.66
N LEU A 119 14.91 -18.77 23.34
CA LEU A 119 14.85 -20.09 22.72
C LEU A 119 16.20 -20.80 22.73
N VAL A 120 17.31 -20.08 22.55
CA VAL A 120 18.64 -20.68 22.63
C VAL A 120 18.98 -21.05 24.06
N LEU A 121 18.69 -20.19 25.04
CA LEU A 121 18.94 -20.50 26.45
C LEU A 121 18.16 -21.74 26.91
N ALA A 122 16.92 -21.91 26.43
CA ALA A 122 16.05 -23.03 26.80
C ALA A 122 16.40 -24.34 26.09
N LEU A 123 16.81 -24.30 24.82
CA LEU A 123 16.90 -25.49 23.97
C LEU A 123 18.33 -25.94 23.66
N GLU A 124 19.34 -25.06 23.71
CA GLU A 124 20.73 -25.42 23.38
C GLU A 124 21.29 -26.50 24.32
N GLN A 125 20.92 -26.46 25.61
CA GLN A 125 21.37 -27.46 26.59
C GLN A 125 20.75 -28.84 26.34
N GLN A 126 19.57 -28.90 25.72
CA GLN A 126 18.86 -30.15 25.45
C GLN A 126 19.22 -30.73 24.09
N SER A 127 19.62 -29.87 23.13
CA SER A 127 19.99 -30.27 21.79
C SER A 127 21.13 -29.41 21.26
N SER A 128 22.32 -29.98 21.22
CA SER A 128 23.53 -29.29 20.79
C SER A 128 23.42 -28.80 19.34
N GLY A 129 23.92 -27.60 19.06
CA GLY A 129 23.92 -27.04 17.71
C GLY A 129 22.61 -26.34 17.33
N TYR A 130 21.67 -26.22 18.28
CA TYR A 130 20.40 -25.52 18.09
C TYR A 130 20.61 -24.07 17.63
N ALA A 131 21.58 -23.34 18.21
CA ALA A 131 21.90 -21.96 17.86
C ALA A 131 22.34 -21.85 16.40
N TRP A 132 23.15 -22.79 15.91
CA TRP A 132 23.61 -22.79 14.52
C TRP A 132 22.47 -23.10 13.55
N ASP A 133 21.69 -24.14 13.84
CA ASP A 133 20.51 -24.47 13.04
C ASP A 133 19.50 -23.34 13.02
N ARG A 134 19.36 -22.59 14.12
CA ARG A 134 18.49 -21.42 14.19
C ARG A 134 18.89 -20.31 13.22
N ILE A 135 20.20 -20.07 13.01
CA ILE A 135 20.66 -19.11 11.99
C ILE A 135 20.34 -19.63 10.59
N LYS A 136 20.78 -20.86 10.27
CA LYS A 136 20.59 -21.48 8.96
C LYS A 136 19.12 -21.58 8.57
N ASP A 137 18.28 -22.11 9.45
CA ASP A 137 16.88 -22.38 9.16
C ASP A 137 16.05 -21.10 9.13
N THR A 138 16.43 -20.08 9.92
CA THR A 138 15.82 -18.75 9.76
C THR A 138 16.15 -18.16 8.39
N LEU A 139 17.38 -18.32 7.90
CA LEU A 139 17.76 -17.86 6.57
C LEU A 139 17.01 -18.61 5.47
N ILE A 140 16.94 -19.94 5.56
CA ILE A 140 16.19 -20.80 4.62
C ILE A 140 14.71 -20.39 4.60
N GLY A 141 14.08 -20.30 5.77
CA GLY A 141 12.69 -19.88 5.87
C GLY A 141 12.45 -18.47 5.32
N ALA A 142 13.35 -17.52 5.60
CA ALA A 142 13.27 -16.16 5.04
C ALA A 142 13.30 -16.15 3.52
N ILE A 143 14.26 -16.89 2.91
CA ILE A 143 14.40 -17.00 1.46
C ILE A 143 13.15 -17.64 0.86
N VAL A 144 12.72 -18.79 1.39
CA VAL A 144 11.54 -19.50 0.88
C VAL A 144 10.27 -18.67 1.02
N ALA A 145 10.09 -17.93 2.12
CA ALA A 145 8.96 -17.02 2.31
C ALA A 145 8.89 -15.96 1.20
N ILE A 146 10.04 -15.35 0.87
CA ILE A 146 10.14 -14.35 -0.20
C ILE A 146 9.85 -14.98 -1.55
N LEU A 147 10.49 -16.11 -1.88
CA LEU A 147 10.30 -16.80 -3.16
C LEU A 147 8.83 -17.21 -3.36
N VAL A 148 8.20 -17.86 -2.38
CA VAL A 148 6.79 -18.26 -2.49
C VAL A 148 5.88 -17.03 -2.64
N LYS A 149 6.17 -15.94 -1.91
CA LYS A 149 5.39 -14.71 -2.02
C LYS A 149 5.48 -14.08 -3.41
N VAL A 150 6.68 -14.10 -4.01
CA VAL A 150 6.96 -13.58 -5.36
C VAL A 150 6.33 -14.47 -6.44
N TYR A 151 6.65 -15.76 -6.46
CA TYR A 151 6.26 -16.66 -7.55
C TYR A 151 4.79 -17.04 -7.51
N VAL A 152 4.26 -17.29 -6.31
CA VAL A 152 2.85 -17.63 -6.13
C VAL A 152 1.98 -16.38 -6.02
N PHE A 153 2.48 -15.19 -6.42
CA PHE A 153 1.64 -14.00 -6.51
C PHE A 153 0.50 -14.25 -7.51
N PRO A 154 -0.76 -14.28 -7.05
CA PRO A 154 -1.86 -14.65 -7.91
C PRO A 154 -2.03 -13.60 -9.00
N SER A 155 -2.11 -14.06 -10.25
CA SER A 155 -2.63 -13.27 -11.35
C SER A 155 -4.02 -12.71 -11.04
N SER A 156 -4.79 -13.36 -10.16
CA SER A 156 -6.10 -12.88 -9.71
C SER A 156 -6.03 -11.56 -8.94
N SER A 157 -4.94 -11.22 -8.23
CA SER A 157 -4.83 -9.91 -7.58
C SER A 157 -4.60 -8.79 -8.60
N ILE A 158 -3.82 -9.05 -9.66
CA ILE A 158 -3.66 -8.10 -10.77
C ILE A 158 -4.99 -7.90 -11.49
N LYS A 159 -5.73 -9.00 -11.74
CA LYS A 159 -7.09 -8.93 -12.32
C LYS A 159 -8.03 -8.10 -11.45
N LYS A 160 -8.08 -8.36 -10.13
CA LYS A 160 -8.90 -7.58 -9.19
C LYS A 160 -8.53 -6.09 -9.20
N ALA A 161 -7.24 -5.76 -9.17
CA ALA A 161 -6.78 -4.37 -9.26
C ALA A 161 -7.16 -3.74 -10.61
N THR A 162 -7.09 -4.49 -11.71
CA THR A 162 -7.51 -4.02 -13.03
C THR A 162 -9.01 -3.73 -13.06
N THR A 163 -9.83 -4.67 -12.57
CA THR A 163 -11.29 -4.49 -12.48
C THR A 163 -11.66 -3.32 -11.58
N ALA A 164 -11.04 -3.20 -10.41
CA ALA A 164 -11.26 -2.06 -9.51
C ALA A 164 -10.90 -0.73 -10.21
N CYS A 165 -9.73 -0.66 -10.85
CA CYS A 165 -9.29 0.52 -11.59
C CYS A 165 -10.31 0.92 -12.67
N ASN A 166 -10.79 -0.03 -13.47
CA ASN A 166 -11.79 0.21 -14.50
C ASN A 166 -13.12 0.69 -13.90
N ASN A 167 -13.58 0.07 -12.81
CA ASN A 167 -14.81 0.47 -12.12
C ASN A 167 -14.71 1.92 -11.60
N TYR A 168 -13.59 2.31 -10.98
CA TYR A 168 -13.39 3.68 -10.52
C TYR A 168 -13.20 4.68 -11.67
N SER A 169 -12.64 4.26 -12.81
CA SER A 169 -12.59 5.11 -14.02
C SER A 169 -14.00 5.39 -14.56
N ASN A 170 -14.85 4.36 -14.61
CA ASN A 170 -16.24 4.49 -15.05
C ASN A 170 -17.06 5.32 -14.05
N HIS A 171 -16.85 5.09 -12.75
CA HIS A 171 -17.50 5.85 -11.69
C HIS A 171 -17.10 7.33 -11.75
N LEU A 172 -15.81 7.65 -11.95
CA LEU A 172 -15.33 9.02 -12.14
C LEU A 172 -16.03 9.71 -13.33
N THR A 173 -16.23 8.99 -14.43
CA THR A 173 -16.97 9.49 -15.60
C THR A 173 -18.41 9.84 -15.22
N GLY A 174 -19.08 8.97 -14.47
CA GLY A 174 -20.41 9.22 -13.91
C GLY A 174 -20.45 10.43 -12.99
N MET A 175 -19.48 10.56 -12.08
CA MET A 175 -19.37 11.69 -11.16
C MET A 175 -19.23 13.02 -11.90
N PHE A 176 -18.44 13.09 -12.98
CA PHE A 176 -18.36 14.30 -13.80
C PHE A 176 -19.72 14.67 -14.44
N ILE A 177 -20.49 13.68 -14.89
CA ILE A 177 -21.83 13.91 -15.45
C ILE A 177 -22.81 14.38 -14.35
N GLU A 178 -22.75 13.78 -13.17
CA GLU A 178 -23.55 14.17 -12.01
C GLU A 178 -23.21 15.59 -11.54
N PHE A 179 -21.93 15.96 -11.52
CA PHE A 179 -21.48 17.32 -11.24
C PHE A 179 -22.00 18.31 -12.28
N SER A 180 -21.96 17.97 -13.58
CA SER A 180 -22.58 18.79 -14.63
C SER A 180 -24.05 19.07 -14.33
N ASN A 181 -24.82 18.04 -13.96
CA ASN A 181 -26.24 18.19 -13.65
C ASN A 181 -26.48 18.97 -12.36
N TRP A 182 -25.66 18.76 -11.34
CA TRP A 182 -25.72 19.51 -10.08
C TRP A 182 -25.42 21.00 -10.27
N ILE A 183 -24.42 21.33 -11.10
CA ILE A 183 -24.08 22.69 -11.49
C ILE A 183 -25.24 23.35 -12.25
N LYS A 184 -25.84 22.65 -13.22
CA LYS A 184 -27.06 23.14 -13.90
C LYS A 184 -28.22 23.40 -12.95
N GLY A 185 -28.35 22.57 -11.91
CA GLY A 185 -29.34 22.72 -10.85
C GLY A 185 -29.05 23.83 -9.83
N GLY A 186 -27.97 24.61 -10.01
CA GLY A 186 -27.62 25.71 -9.10
C GLY A 186 -26.86 25.27 -7.84
N CYS A 187 -26.21 24.11 -7.87
CA CYS A 187 -25.31 23.63 -6.81
C CYS A 187 -25.96 23.53 -5.41
N ASP A 188 -27.09 22.81 -5.30
CA ASP A 188 -27.75 22.52 -4.02
C ASP A 188 -26.73 22.07 -2.93
N PRO A 189 -26.64 22.79 -1.79
CA PRO A 189 -25.69 22.50 -0.73
C PRO A 189 -25.81 21.10 -0.11
N VAL A 190 -27.02 20.52 -0.05
CA VAL A 190 -27.24 19.19 0.52
C VAL A 190 -26.54 18.12 -0.33
N LYS A 191 -26.74 18.18 -1.66
CA LYS A 191 -26.04 17.32 -2.62
C LYS A 191 -24.53 17.56 -2.61
N GLY A 192 -24.09 18.81 -2.43
CA GLY A 192 -22.67 19.14 -2.30
C GLY A 192 -21.99 18.44 -1.12
N VAL A 193 -22.65 18.33 0.03
CA VAL A 193 -22.13 17.59 1.20
C VAL A 193 -22.09 16.08 0.94
N GLU A 194 -23.08 15.53 0.24
CA GLU A 194 -23.09 14.12 -0.17
C GLU A 194 -21.90 13.80 -1.08
N PHE A 195 -21.66 14.63 -2.11
CA PHE A 195 -20.50 14.49 -2.98
C PHE A 195 -19.17 14.57 -2.23
N GLN A 196 -19.00 15.52 -1.30
CA GLN A 196 -17.77 15.60 -0.49
C GLN A 196 -17.52 14.29 0.28
N ASN A 197 -18.57 13.72 0.87
CA ASN A 197 -18.46 12.47 1.62
C ASN A 197 -18.14 11.26 0.73
N GLN A 198 -18.74 11.18 -0.47
CA GLN A 198 -18.48 10.13 -1.44
C GLN A 198 -17.07 10.23 -2.01
N LEU A 199 -16.69 11.41 -2.52
CA LEU A 199 -15.36 11.67 -3.08
C LEU A 199 -14.24 11.41 -2.06
N LYS A 200 -14.44 11.78 -0.79
CA LYS A 200 -13.48 11.49 0.29
C LYS A 200 -13.26 9.98 0.47
N LYS A 201 -14.32 9.17 0.46
CA LYS A 201 -14.21 7.71 0.59
C LYS A 201 -13.51 7.10 -0.62
N ASP A 202 -13.91 7.52 -1.82
CA ASP A 202 -13.32 7.01 -3.06
C ASP A 202 -11.83 7.37 -3.19
N TYR A 203 -11.47 8.60 -2.83
CA TYR A 203 -10.08 9.05 -2.84
C TYR A 203 -9.22 8.26 -1.84
N GLN A 204 -9.73 8.01 -0.62
CA GLN A 204 -9.01 7.19 0.37
C GLN A 204 -8.73 5.77 -0.13
N TYR A 205 -9.70 5.14 -0.80
CA TYR A 205 -9.51 3.83 -1.40
C TYR A 205 -8.47 3.86 -2.53
N LEU A 206 -8.58 4.84 -3.45
CA LEU A 206 -7.65 5.01 -4.57
C LEU A 206 -6.23 5.31 -4.09
N ASP A 207 -6.07 6.06 -3.00
CA ASP A 207 -4.76 6.36 -2.42
C ASP A 207 -4.11 5.10 -1.84
N GLN A 208 -4.86 4.30 -1.09
CA GLN A 208 -4.38 3.00 -0.60
C GLN A 208 -4.00 2.06 -1.75
N MET A 209 -4.84 1.97 -2.78
CA MET A 209 -4.58 1.15 -3.97
C MET A 209 -3.32 1.62 -4.71
N LYS A 210 -3.14 2.93 -4.87
CA LYS A 210 -1.95 3.55 -5.47
C LYS A 210 -0.69 3.18 -4.68
N MET A 211 -0.73 3.26 -3.35
CA MET A 211 0.38 2.88 -2.47
C MET A 211 0.73 1.40 -2.62
N ASP A 212 -0.27 0.52 -2.58
CA ASP A 212 -0.08 -0.93 -2.69
C ASP A 212 0.51 -1.33 -4.06
N LEU A 213 0.04 -0.70 -5.14
CA LEU A 213 0.56 -0.92 -6.50
C LEU A 213 2.02 -0.43 -6.64
N ASN A 214 2.34 0.73 -6.07
CA ASN A 214 3.72 1.27 -6.10
C ASN A 214 4.70 0.35 -5.36
N GLN A 215 4.31 -0.06 -4.14
CA GLN A 215 5.06 -1.01 -3.32
C GLN A 215 5.30 -2.32 -4.09
N THR A 216 4.24 -2.90 -4.64
CA THR A 216 4.33 -4.14 -5.43
C THR A 216 5.22 -3.99 -6.67
N SER A 217 5.12 -2.86 -7.38
CA SER A 217 5.95 -2.56 -8.55
C SER A 217 7.44 -2.50 -8.20
N LYS A 218 7.79 -1.75 -7.13
CA LYS A 218 9.16 -1.67 -6.62
C LYS A 218 9.68 -3.04 -6.22
N ALA A 219 8.88 -3.82 -5.49
CA ALA A 219 9.24 -5.17 -5.09
C ALA A 219 9.59 -6.06 -6.30
N PHE A 220 8.75 -6.03 -7.35
CA PHE A 220 8.99 -6.81 -8.56
C PHE A 220 10.20 -6.33 -9.37
N SER A 221 10.60 -5.06 -9.29
CA SER A 221 11.83 -4.61 -9.96
C SER A 221 13.11 -5.26 -9.44
N TYR A 222 13.12 -5.78 -8.21
CA TYR A 222 14.27 -6.51 -7.67
C TYR A 222 14.36 -7.97 -8.15
N PHE A 223 13.28 -8.53 -8.72
CA PHE A 223 13.24 -9.93 -9.13
C PHE A 223 13.15 -10.05 -10.66
N PRO A 224 14.21 -10.49 -11.38
CA PRO A 224 14.27 -10.48 -12.84
C PRO A 224 13.15 -11.32 -13.49
N PHE A 225 12.73 -12.42 -12.85
CA PHE A 225 11.65 -13.29 -13.32
C PHE A 225 10.24 -12.70 -13.17
N CYS A 226 10.08 -11.54 -12.53
CA CYS A 226 8.80 -10.84 -12.38
C CYS A 226 8.64 -9.61 -13.26
N SER A 227 9.57 -9.34 -14.18
CA SER A 227 9.57 -8.14 -15.04
C SER A 227 8.23 -7.87 -15.73
N LYS A 228 7.64 -8.89 -16.38
CA LYS A 228 6.32 -8.78 -17.05
C LYS A 228 5.19 -8.41 -16.08
N LYS A 229 5.17 -9.00 -14.88
CA LYS A 229 4.16 -8.67 -13.85
C LYS A 229 4.40 -7.26 -13.29
N GLY A 230 5.66 -6.88 -13.10
CA GLY A 230 6.08 -5.54 -12.68
C GLY A 230 5.61 -4.46 -13.65
N GLU A 231 5.75 -4.68 -14.95
CA GLU A 231 5.30 -3.75 -15.99
C GLU A 231 3.78 -3.54 -15.95
N VAL A 232 3.00 -4.62 -15.83
CA VAL A 232 1.53 -4.53 -15.70
C VAL A 232 1.13 -3.75 -14.44
N VAL A 233 1.78 -4.02 -13.31
CA VAL A 233 1.52 -3.30 -12.04
C VAL A 233 1.92 -1.82 -12.15
N LYS A 234 3.02 -1.50 -12.83
CA LYS A 234 3.46 -0.12 -13.09
C LYS A 234 2.43 0.64 -13.94
N ASN A 235 1.91 0.00 -15.00
CA ASN A 235 0.86 0.60 -15.83
C ASN A 235 -0.43 0.82 -15.04
N LEU A 236 -0.83 -0.15 -14.20
CA LEU A 236 -1.99 0.02 -13.31
C LEU A 236 -1.77 1.16 -12.31
N HIS A 237 -0.59 1.27 -11.70
CA HIS A 237 -0.27 2.38 -10.79
C HIS A 237 -0.44 3.73 -11.47
N GLN A 238 0.05 3.88 -12.71
CA GLN A 238 -0.08 5.11 -13.47
C GLN A 238 -1.55 5.44 -13.80
N LYS A 239 -2.35 4.44 -14.20
CA LYS A 239 -3.79 4.62 -14.41
C LYS A 239 -4.51 5.05 -13.14
N THR A 240 -4.27 4.37 -12.01
CA THR A 240 -4.85 4.73 -10.71
C THR A 240 -4.42 6.14 -10.27
N LYS A 241 -3.18 6.55 -10.52
CA LYS A 241 -2.70 7.91 -10.25
C LYS A 241 -3.52 8.95 -11.03
N ASN A 242 -3.78 8.71 -12.32
CA ASN A 242 -4.57 9.62 -13.15
C ASN A 242 -6.04 9.69 -12.71
N ILE A 243 -6.65 8.56 -12.36
CA ILE A 243 -8.02 8.52 -11.82
C ILE A 243 -8.09 9.30 -10.49
N SER A 244 -7.13 9.07 -9.59
CA SER A 244 -7.03 9.78 -8.31
C SER A 244 -6.94 11.30 -8.47
N LYS A 245 -6.27 11.80 -9.53
CA LYS A 245 -6.26 13.24 -9.86
C LYS A 245 -7.65 13.79 -10.20
N GLY A 246 -8.48 13.03 -10.92
CA GLY A 246 -9.85 13.45 -11.23
C GLY A 246 -10.75 13.52 -9.99
N TYR A 247 -10.64 12.54 -9.10
CA TYR A 247 -11.33 12.57 -7.80
C TYR A 247 -10.87 13.73 -6.91
N LEU A 248 -9.57 14.02 -6.90
CA LEU A 248 -9.02 15.15 -6.16
C LEU A 248 -9.55 16.48 -6.71
N TYR A 249 -9.54 16.64 -8.03
CA TYR A 249 -10.11 17.82 -8.69
C TYR A 249 -11.57 18.02 -8.29
N LEU A 250 -12.41 17.00 -8.42
CA LEU A 250 -13.82 17.06 -8.02
C LEU A 250 -13.95 17.44 -6.54
N SER A 251 -13.14 16.83 -5.67
CA SER A 251 -13.16 17.13 -4.23
C SER A 251 -12.85 18.60 -3.95
N ASN A 252 -11.84 19.17 -4.62
CA ASN A 252 -11.42 20.55 -4.42
C ASN A 252 -12.51 21.52 -4.90
N VAL A 253 -13.07 21.31 -6.09
CA VAL A 253 -14.09 22.22 -6.66
C VAL A 253 -15.45 22.11 -5.97
N THR A 254 -15.75 20.99 -5.32
CA THR A 254 -17.05 20.78 -4.65
C THR A 254 -17.33 21.85 -3.59
N GLY A 255 -16.30 22.23 -2.80
CA GLY A 255 -16.45 23.27 -1.78
C GLY A 255 -16.84 24.61 -2.39
N THR A 256 -16.14 25.00 -3.46
CA THR A 256 -16.36 26.27 -4.17
C THR A 256 -17.74 26.32 -4.82
N PHE A 257 -18.18 25.26 -5.51
CA PHE A 257 -19.53 25.20 -6.09
C PHE A 257 -20.64 25.23 -5.05
N LYS A 258 -20.45 24.55 -3.92
CA LYS A 258 -21.42 24.52 -2.82
C LYS A 258 -21.64 25.92 -2.22
N GLU A 259 -20.56 26.65 -1.95
CA GLU A 259 -20.66 28.02 -1.42
C GLU A 259 -21.26 28.98 -2.45
N TRP A 260 -20.93 28.82 -3.74
CA TRP A 260 -21.49 29.64 -4.81
C TRP A 260 -23.00 29.39 -5.01
N GLY A 261 -23.44 28.13 -4.95
CA GLY A 261 -24.86 27.77 -4.96
C GLY A 261 -25.63 28.36 -3.78
N LYS A 262 -25.04 28.28 -2.57
CA LYS A 262 -25.61 28.88 -1.36
C LYS A 262 -25.74 30.40 -1.45
N ALA A 263 -24.78 31.07 -2.10
CA ALA A 263 -24.83 32.51 -2.33
C ALA A 263 -25.94 32.92 -3.32
N GLY A 264 -26.43 31.99 -4.15
CA GLY A 264 -27.49 32.25 -5.13
C GLY A 264 -27.09 33.16 -6.29
N THR A 265 -25.79 33.43 -6.47
CA THR A 265 -25.27 34.39 -7.46
C THR A 265 -24.85 33.76 -8.79
N MET A 266 -25.03 32.45 -8.99
CA MET A 266 -24.70 31.77 -10.24
C MET A 266 -25.63 32.17 -11.38
N THR A 267 -25.08 32.76 -12.45
CA THR A 267 -25.86 33.06 -13.66
C THR A 267 -26.10 31.79 -14.49
N ASP A 268 -27.07 31.81 -15.41
CA ASP A 268 -27.31 30.67 -16.29
C ASP A 268 -26.14 30.41 -17.26
N GLN A 269 -25.39 31.46 -17.62
CA GLN A 269 -24.15 31.33 -18.39
C GLN A 269 -23.05 30.63 -17.59
N ASP A 270 -22.91 30.93 -16.29
CA ASP A 270 -21.95 30.25 -15.40
C ASP A 270 -22.28 28.77 -15.27
N LYS A 271 -23.56 28.46 -15.02
CA LYS A 271 -24.06 27.08 -14.93
C LYS A 271 -23.78 26.32 -16.23
N ALA A 272 -24.07 26.92 -17.39
CA ALA A 272 -23.85 26.29 -18.69
C ALA A 272 -22.35 26.03 -18.95
N SER A 273 -21.49 27.02 -18.66
CA SER A 273 -20.05 26.93 -18.91
C SER A 273 -19.40 25.83 -18.06
N TRP A 274 -19.60 25.86 -16.74
CA TRP A 274 -19.01 24.89 -15.82
C TRP A 274 -19.60 23.49 -15.99
N ALA A 275 -20.90 23.37 -16.30
CA ALA A 275 -21.49 22.07 -16.61
C ALA A 275 -20.93 21.47 -17.90
N ASN A 276 -20.72 22.28 -18.94
CA ASN A 276 -20.13 21.80 -20.19
C ASN A 276 -18.67 21.37 -19.97
N GLN A 277 -17.92 22.09 -19.13
CA GLN A 277 -16.58 21.67 -18.74
C GLN A 277 -16.57 20.31 -18.03
N MET A 278 -17.48 20.06 -17.09
CA MET A 278 -17.58 18.74 -16.44
C MET A 278 -17.93 17.65 -17.45
N LYS A 279 -18.77 17.94 -18.45
CA LYS A 279 -19.06 17.01 -19.54
C LYS A 279 -17.82 16.70 -20.40
N LEU A 280 -17.01 17.70 -20.74
CA LEU A 280 -15.74 17.47 -21.46
C LEU A 280 -14.77 16.61 -20.63
N PHE A 281 -14.73 16.80 -19.31
CA PHE A 281 -13.91 15.97 -18.42
C PHE A 281 -14.41 14.53 -18.30
N SER A 282 -15.72 14.29 -18.41
CA SER A 282 -16.25 12.92 -18.43
C SER A 282 -15.81 12.17 -19.70
N GLU A 283 -15.84 12.82 -20.87
CA GLU A 283 -15.33 12.27 -22.13
C GLU A 283 -13.82 11.99 -22.08
N ARG A 284 -13.07 12.81 -21.33
CA ARG A 284 -11.64 12.56 -21.09
C ARG A 284 -11.41 11.41 -20.10
N ALA A 285 -12.21 11.30 -19.05
CA ALA A 285 -12.11 10.25 -18.04
C ALA A 285 -12.41 8.86 -18.62
N SER A 286 -13.33 8.75 -19.59
CA SER A 286 -13.58 7.50 -20.31
C SER A 286 -12.38 7.05 -21.15
N ASN A 287 -11.59 7.99 -21.69
CA ASN A 287 -10.38 7.73 -22.46
C ASN A 287 -9.16 7.31 -21.59
N ILE A 288 -9.16 7.63 -20.29
CA ILE A 288 -8.13 7.12 -19.35
C ILE A 288 -8.21 5.58 -19.24
N SER A 289 -9.38 5.00 -19.50
CA SER A 289 -9.57 3.55 -19.59
C SER A 289 -8.85 2.96 -20.83
N SER A 290 -8.81 3.70 -21.95
CA SER A 290 -8.42 3.25 -23.29
C SER A 290 -6.99 3.63 -23.73
N ASN A 291 -5.98 3.58 -22.85
CA ASN A 291 -4.54 3.57 -23.21
C ASN A 291 -4.01 4.65 -24.21
N SER A 292 -4.76 5.72 -24.50
CA SER A 292 -4.40 6.67 -25.57
C SER A 292 -3.56 7.84 -25.04
N PRO A 293 -2.59 8.37 -25.81
CA PRO A 293 -1.80 9.53 -25.42
C PRO A 293 -2.70 10.75 -25.20
N ILE A 294 -2.36 11.53 -24.18
CA ILE A 294 -3.06 12.76 -23.82
C ILE A 294 -2.64 13.84 -24.83
N VAL A 295 -3.50 14.19 -25.77
CA VAL A 295 -3.30 15.36 -26.66
C VAL A 295 -3.88 16.59 -25.96
N THR A 296 -3.02 17.49 -25.52
CA THR A 296 -3.40 18.85 -25.09
C THR A 296 -3.47 19.73 -26.35
N ASN A 297 -4.69 20.07 -26.79
CA ASN A 297 -4.88 21.15 -27.76
C ASN A 297 -5.03 22.48 -27.00
N ASP A 298 -4.26 23.49 -27.41
CA ASP A 298 -4.18 24.84 -26.83
C ASP A 298 -5.49 25.66 -26.91
N SER A 299 -6.53 25.14 -27.56
CA SER A 299 -7.85 25.78 -27.65
C SER A 299 -8.70 25.68 -26.36
N MET A 300 -8.15 25.15 -25.27
CA MET A 300 -8.88 24.86 -24.02
C MET A 300 -8.75 25.92 -22.92
N ILE A 301 -8.15 27.08 -23.19
CA ILE A 301 -8.04 28.16 -22.21
C ILE A 301 -9.23 29.10 -22.37
N ILE A 302 -10.18 29.03 -21.44
CA ILE A 302 -11.26 30.02 -21.34
C ILE A 302 -10.61 31.37 -21.01
N SER A 303 -10.73 32.34 -21.93
CA SER A 303 -10.43 33.76 -21.69
C SER A 303 -11.57 34.38 -20.90
N ILE A 304 -11.32 34.88 -19.68
CA ILE A 304 -12.35 35.50 -18.84
C ILE A 304 -12.15 37.04 -18.82
N PRO A 305 -13.17 37.88 -19.11
CA PRO A 305 -13.05 39.36 -19.24
C PRO A 305 -12.87 40.12 -17.91
N MET A 306 -12.07 41.20 -17.95
CA MET A 306 -11.34 41.88 -16.86
C MET A 306 -12.10 42.66 -15.75
N GLU A 307 -13.37 42.39 -15.43
CA GLU A 307 -14.12 43.23 -14.45
C GLU A 307 -14.99 42.39 -13.49
N LEU A 308 -14.51 41.98 -12.31
CA LEU A 308 -15.40 41.40 -11.28
C LEU A 308 -14.85 41.53 -9.85
N ILE A 309 -15.67 41.99 -8.91
CA ILE A 309 -15.49 41.68 -7.48
C ILE A 309 -16.19 40.33 -7.13
N ASN A 310 -16.90 39.75 -8.12
CA ASN A 310 -17.46 38.39 -8.18
C ASN A 310 -16.45 37.28 -8.59
N TRP A 311 -15.14 37.59 -8.73
CA TRP A 311 -14.12 36.66 -9.27
C TRP A 311 -13.72 35.51 -8.36
N GLN A 312 -13.99 35.54 -7.05
CA GLN A 312 -13.36 34.57 -6.13
C GLN A 312 -13.66 33.11 -6.49
N TYR A 313 -14.88 32.82 -6.95
CA TYR A 313 -15.29 31.47 -7.33
C TYR A 313 -14.67 31.06 -8.67
N HIS A 314 -14.71 31.95 -9.68
CA HIS A 314 -14.09 31.67 -10.98
C HIS A 314 -12.57 31.51 -10.88
N VAL A 315 -11.88 32.35 -10.10
CA VAL A 315 -10.43 32.29 -9.90
C VAL A 315 -10.04 31.01 -9.17
N SER A 316 -10.77 30.66 -8.09
CA SER A 316 -10.55 29.40 -7.37
C SER A 316 -10.74 28.19 -8.29
N LEU A 317 -11.85 28.11 -9.02
CA LEU A 317 -12.12 26.98 -9.92
C LEU A 317 -11.14 26.93 -11.10
N PHE A 318 -10.73 28.09 -11.63
CA PHE A 318 -9.73 28.18 -12.69
C PHE A 318 -8.37 27.67 -12.22
N GLN A 319 -7.93 28.05 -11.02
CA GLN A 319 -6.66 27.60 -10.46
C GLN A 319 -6.65 26.07 -10.25
N GLU A 320 -7.72 25.52 -9.66
CA GLU A 320 -7.89 24.07 -9.50
C GLU A 320 -7.92 23.34 -10.85
N THR A 321 -8.59 23.93 -11.84
CA THR A 321 -8.64 23.38 -13.21
C THR A 321 -7.25 23.39 -13.86
N LYS A 322 -6.50 24.48 -13.72
CA LYS A 322 -5.14 24.60 -14.24
C LYS A 322 -4.20 23.58 -13.60
N GLU A 323 -4.28 23.39 -12.28
CA GLU A 323 -3.49 22.38 -11.57
C GLU A 323 -3.84 20.96 -12.01
N PHE A 324 -5.12 20.67 -12.20
CA PHE A 324 -5.60 19.39 -12.73
C PHE A 324 -5.06 19.10 -14.15
N LEU A 325 -5.09 20.10 -15.05
CA LEU A 325 -4.68 19.96 -16.44
C LEU A 325 -3.15 19.90 -16.62
N ASN A 326 -2.40 20.76 -15.94
CA ASN A 326 -0.93 20.81 -16.03
C ASN A 326 -0.26 19.69 -15.23
N GLY A 327 -1.06 18.95 -14.44
CA GLY A 327 -0.68 17.70 -13.83
C GLY A 327 0.51 17.80 -12.89
N SER A 328 0.40 18.61 -11.83
CA SER A 328 1.32 18.64 -10.66
C SER A 328 2.75 18.16 -10.96
N SER A 329 3.60 19.08 -11.41
CA SER A 329 5.05 18.96 -11.27
C SER A 329 5.41 19.01 -9.79
N SER A 330 5.27 17.88 -9.10
CA SER A 330 5.87 17.59 -7.78
C SER A 330 5.92 16.09 -7.53
#